data_AF-A0A5K0WXK5-F1
#
_entry.id   AF-A0A5K0WXK5-F1
#
_cell.length_a   1.000
_cell.length_b   1.000
_cell.length_c   1.000
_cell.angle_alpha   90.00
_cell.angle_beta   90.00
_cell.angle_gamma   90.00
#
_symmetry.space_group_name_H-M   'P 1'
#
loop_
_entity.id
_entity.type
_entity.pdbx_description
1 polymer ?
#
loop_
_entity_poly.entity_id
_entity_poly.type
_entity_poly.pdbx_seq_one_letter_code
_entity_poly.pdbx_strand_id
1 'polypeptide(L)' 'TYTGSILIAVNPFTKLPHLYNVHMMEQYKGKPLGELSPHVFAVADAAY' A
#
# COMPACT_ATOMS: atom_id res chain seq x y z
N THR A 1 1.93 8.20 0.28
CA THR A 1 3.33 8.63 0.03
C THR A 1 4.24 8.11 1.12
N TYR A 2 5.51 7.82 0.83
CA TYR A 2 6.48 7.45 1.86
C TYR A 2 7.32 8.64 2.32
N THR A 3 7.72 8.61 3.59
CA THR A 3 8.81 9.40 4.16
C THR A 3 9.72 8.45 4.94
N GLY A 4 10.84 8.04 4.34
CA GLY A 4 11.61 6.90 4.84
C GLY A 4 10.77 5.62 4.88
N SER A 5 10.68 4.99 6.05
CA SER A 5 9.84 3.81 6.30
C SER A 5 8.40 4.13 6.71
N ILE A 6 8.03 5.42 6.80
CA ILE A 6 6.71 5.85 7.26
C ILE A 6 5.79 6.08 6.05
N LEU A 7 4.58 5.51 6.10
CA LEU A 7 3.52 5.77 5.13
C LEU A 7 2.63 6.95 5.59
N ILE A 8 2.53 7.97 4.75
CA ILE A 8 1.56 9.06 4.89
C ILE A 8 0.39 8.79 3.92
N ALA A 9 -0.82 8.64 4.46
CA ALA A 9 -2.06 8.47 3.71
C ALA A 9 -3.03 9.63 4.00
N VAL A 10 -3.67 10.16 2.96
CA VAL A 10 -4.66 11.23 3.06
C VAL A 10 -6.01 10.69 2.63
N ASN A 11 -7.07 10.98 3.40
CA ASN A 11 -8.43 10.54 3.06
C ASN A 11 -8.94 11.29 1.81
N PRO A 12 -9.29 10.59 0.72
CA PRO A 12 -9.80 11.21 -0.49
C PRO A 12 -11.28 11.64 -0.40
N PHE A 13 -11.97 11.31 0.71
CA PHE A 13 -13.42 11.54 0.89
C PHE A 13 -14.32 10.91 -0.19
N THR A 14 -13.78 9.95 -0.94
CA THR A 14 -14.50 9.15 -1.94
C THR A 14 -13.92 7.73 -1.98
N LYS A 15 -14.68 6.78 -2.51
CA LYS A 15 -14.18 5.41 -2.69
C LYS A 15 -13.28 5.36 -3.92
N LEU A 16 -12.18 4.63 -3.82
CA LEU A 16 -11.24 4.37 -4.93
C LEU A 16 -11.19 2.85 -5.19
N PRO A 17 -12.15 2.28 -5.94
CA PRO A 17 -12.33 0.82 -6.04
C PRO A 17 -11.13 0.10 -6.65
N HIS A 18 -10.37 0.77 -7.51
CA HIS A 18 -9.21 0.20 -8.19
C HIS A 18 -7.97 0.09 -7.28
N LEU A 19 -7.95 0.76 -6.13
CA LEU A 19 -6.82 0.71 -5.18
C LEU A 19 -6.98 -0.37 -4.10
N TYR A 20 -8.22 -0.79 -3.81
CA TYR A 20 -8.52 -1.69 -2.70
C TYR A 20 -9.21 -2.97 -3.18
N ASN A 21 -8.56 -3.68 -4.10
CA ASN A 21 -9.05 -4.97 -4.60
C ASN A 21 -8.04 -6.10 -4.31
N VAL A 22 -8.51 -7.34 -4.41
CA VAL A 22 -7.70 -8.54 -4.14
C VAL A 22 -6.50 -8.63 -5.07
N HIS A 23 -6.68 -8.27 -6.34
CA HIS A 23 -5.58 -8.28 -7.31
C HIS A 23 -4.45 -7.33 -6.89
N MET A 24 -4.78 -6.14 -6.42
CA MET A 24 -3.84 -5.16 -5.89
C MET A 24 -3.16 -5.69 -4.64
N MET A 25 -3.89 -6.33 -3.72
CA MET A 25 -3.29 -6.93 -2.51
C MET A 25 -2.24 -7.99 -2.87
N GLU A 26 -2.55 -8.90 -3.78
CA GLU A 26 -1.64 -9.97 -4.20
C GLU A 26 -0.36 -9.42 -4.85
N GLN A 27 -0.42 -8.27 -5.51
CA GLN A 27 0.78 -7.63 -6.09
C GLN A 27 1.79 -7.19 -5.02
N TYR A 28 1.34 -6.84 -3.82
CA TYR A 28 2.20 -6.35 -2.73
C TYR A 28 2.72 -7.47 -1.83
N LYS A 29 2.20 -8.69 -1.97
CA LYS A 29 2.56 -9.81 -1.12
C LYS A 29 4.00 -10.26 -1.35
N GLY A 30 4.79 -10.35 -0.28
CA GLY A 30 6.20 -10.75 -0.33
C GLY A 30 7.11 -9.75 -1.05
N LYS A 31 6.64 -8.51 -1.26
CA LYS A 31 7.43 -7.46 -1.91
C LYS A 31 8.13 -6.58 -0.88
N PRO A 32 9.46 -6.39 -0.98
CA PRO A 32 10.18 -5.43 -0.15
C PRO A 32 9.55 -4.04 -0.17
N LEU A 33 9.54 -3.38 1.00
CA LEU A 33 9.06 -2.01 1.14
C LEU A 33 9.86 -1.08 0.20
N GLY A 34 9.16 -0.36 -0.67
CA GLY A 34 9.75 0.58 -1.62
C GLY A 34 9.98 0.03 -3.04
N GLU A 35 9.80 -1.27 -3.28
CA GLU A 35 9.82 -1.82 -4.64
C GLU A 35 8.60 -1.35 -5.46
N LEU A 36 7.43 -1.30 -4.81
CA LEU A 36 6.19 -0.80 -5.39
C LEU A 36 5.83 0.59 -4.84
N SER A 37 4.87 1.23 -5.52
CA SER A 37 4.36 2.54 -5.11
C SER A 37 3.79 2.52 -3.67
N PRO A 38 3.77 3.67 -2.97
CA PRO A 38 3.31 3.71 -1.59
C PRO A 38 1.85 3.25 -1.44
N HIS A 39 1.64 2.18 -0.68
CA HIS A 39 0.32 1.60 -0.46
C HIS A 39 0.23 0.96 0.93
N VAL A 40 -0.99 0.93 1.50
CA VAL A 40 -1.22 0.33 2.82
C VAL A 40 -0.90 -1.17 2.85
N PHE A 41 -1.04 -1.86 1.72
CA PHE A 41 -0.71 -3.29 1.60
C PHE A 41 0.79 -3.57 1.74
N ALA A 42 1.66 -2.66 1.28
CA ALA A 42 3.10 -2.80 1.48
C ALA A 42 3.47 -2.77 2.98
N VAL A 43 2.81 -1.91 3.75
CA VAL A 43 3.03 -1.78 5.20
C VAL A 43 2.48 -2.99 5.94
N ALA A 44 1.33 -3.51 5.51
CA ALA A 44 0.74 -4.71 6.09
C ALA A 44 1.60 -5.97 5.86
N ASP A 45 2.11 -6.16 4.64
CA ASP A 45 2.98 -7.29 4.30
C ASP A 45 4.34 -7.21 5.03
N ALA A 46 4.93 -6.01 5.12
CA ALA A 46 6.18 -5.80 5.85
C ALA A 46 6.05 -5.98 7.37
N ALA A 47 4.83 -5.96 7.92
CA ALA A 47 4.56 -6.14 9.35
C ALA A 47 4.17 -7.58 9.74
N TYR A 48 3.90 -8.44 8.76
CA TYR A 48 3.57 -9.85 8.94
C TYR A 48 4.83 -10.69 9.14
#